data_AF-A0A662CJD9-F1
#
_entry.id   AF-A0A662CJD9-F1
#
_cell.length_a   1.000
_cell.length_b   1.000
_cell.length_c   1.000
_cell.angle_alpha   90.00
_cell.angle_beta   90.00
_cell.angle_gamma   90.00
#
_symmetry.space_group_name_H-M   'P 1'
#
loop_
_entity.id
_entity.type
_entity.pdbx_description
1 polymer ?
#
loop_
_entity_poly.entity_id
_entity_poly.type
_entity_poly.pdbx_seq_one_letter_code
_entity_poly.pdbx_strand_id
1 'polypeptide(L)' 'AEGPRESLERLIAWCHEGPPLAVVDEVKVVWEPYTGEFANFSIAY' A
#
# COMPACT_ATOMS: atom_id res chain seq x y z
N ALA A 1 2.46 -3.05 -3.76
CA ALA A 1 2.10 -1.90 -4.61
C ALA A 1 3.36 -1.38 -5.27
N GLU A 2 3.28 -0.94 -6.51
CA GLU A 2 4.43 -0.44 -7.27
C GLU A 2 4.28 1.05 -7.56
N GLY A 3 5.39 1.78 -7.51
CA GLY A 3 5.41 3.20 -7.82
C GLY A 3 6.56 3.95 -7.14
N PRO A 4 6.60 5.27 -7.30
CA PRO A 4 7.59 6.12 -6.65
C PRO A 4 7.59 5.94 -5.13
N ARG A 5 8.78 5.91 -4.54
CA ARG A 5 8.98 5.67 -3.10
C ARG A 5 8.13 6.60 -2.23
N GLU A 6 8.13 7.89 -2.53
CA GLU A 6 7.35 8.90 -1.78
C GLU A 6 5.85 8.61 -1.76
N SER A 7 5.30 8.10 -2.87
CA SER A 7 3.87 7.80 -3.00
C SER A 7 3.54 6.53 -2.22
N LEU A 8 4.43 5.53 -2.25
CA LEU A 8 4.28 4.31 -1.47
C LEU A 8 4.39 4.58 0.04
N GLU A 9 5.24 5.50 0.47
CA GLU A 9 5.34 5.90 1.87
C GLU A 9 4.07 6.59 2.38
N ARG A 10 3.46 7.46 1.56
CA ARG A 10 2.15 8.06 1.88
C ARG A 10 1.04 6.99 1.95
N LEU A 11 1.06 6.02 1.04
CA LEU A 11 0.12 4.90 1.05
C LEU A 11 0.27 4.05 2.32
N ILE A 12 1.50 3.70 2.70
CA ILE A 12 1.79 2.95 3.92
C ILE A 12 1.30 3.71 5.15
N ALA A 13 1.58 5.02 5.25
CA ALA A 13 1.11 5.85 6.35
C ALA A 13 -0.42 5.84 6.45
N TRP A 14 -1.13 5.94 5.32
CA TRP A 14 -2.59 5.81 5.30
C TRP A 14 -3.05 4.42 5.74
N CYS A 15 -2.37 3.34 5.34
CA CYS A 15 -2.71 1.98 5.78
C CYS A 15 -2.57 1.79 7.30
N HIS A 16 -1.65 2.50 7.96
CA HIS A 16 -1.53 2.46 9.42
C HIS A 16 -2.66 3.20 10.14
N GLU A 17 -3.26 4.22 9.52
CA GLU A 17 -4.46 4.90 10.04
C GLU A 17 -5.73 4.07 9.75
N GLY A 18 -5.82 3.55 8.53
CA GLY A 18 -7.01 2.86 8.03
C GLY A 18 -8.16 3.81 7.70
N PRO A 19 -9.24 3.31 7.08
CA PRO A 19 -10.46 4.09 6.86
C PRO A 19 -11.15 4.43 8.21
N PRO A 20 -12.06 5.42 8.25
CA PRO A 20 -12.59 5.98 9.50
C PRO A 20 -13.23 5.00 10.49
N LEU A 21 -13.67 3.82 10.03
CA LEU A 21 -14.30 2.79 10.85
C LEU A 21 -13.40 1.57 11.10
N ALA A 22 -12.16 1.58 10.60
CA ALA A 22 -11.21 0.50 10.81
C ALA A 22 -10.40 0.69 12.08
N VAL A 23 -10.00 -0.44 12.67
CA VAL A 23 -8.96 -0.50 13.69
C VAL A 23 -7.83 -1.35 13.12
N VAL A 24 -6.70 -0.72 12.86
CA VAL A 24 -5.51 -1.37 12.29
C VAL A 24 -4.62 -1.83 13.44
N ASP A 25 -4.49 -3.15 13.61
CA ASP A 25 -3.62 -3.74 14.64
C ASP A 25 -2.14 -3.65 14.24
N GLU A 26 -1.82 -4.07 13.01
CA GLU A 26 -0.45 -4.08 12.50
C GLU A 26 -0.43 -3.94 10.97
N VAL A 27 0.58 -3.22 10.46
CA VAL A 27 0.92 -3.20 9.03
C VAL A 27 2.37 -3.65 8.87
N LYS A 28 2.59 -4.74 8.14
CA LYS A 28 3.93 -5.22 7.78
C LYS A 28 4.29 -4.74 6.39
N VAL A 29 5.44 -4.10 6.27
CA VAL A 29 5.95 -3.58 4.99
C VAL A 29 7.16 -4.39 4.56
N VAL A 30 7.11 -4.92 3.34
CA VAL A 30 8.23 -5.60 2.68
C VAL A 30 8.52 -4.86 1.38
N TRP A 31 9.78 -4.49 1.16
CA TRP A 31 10.22 -3.79 -0.04
C TRP A 31 10.86 -4.76 -1.02
N GLU A 32 10.45 -4.67 -2.27
CA GLU A 32 10.90 -5.54 -3.36
C GLU A 32 11.31 -4.69 -4.58
N PRO A 33 12.15 -5.22 -5.48
CA PRO A 33 12.46 -4.55 -6.73
C PRO A 33 11.21 -4.30 -7.57
N TYR A 34 11.17 -3.19 -8.28
CA TYR A 34 10.12 -2.90 -9.26
C TYR A 34 10.15 -3.92 -10.41
N THR A 35 9.01 -4.55 -10.69
CA THR A 35 8.84 -5.54 -11.76
C THR A 35 8.03 -4.98 -12.92
N GLY A 36 7.16 -3.99 -12.67
CA GLY A 36 6.26 -3.44 -13.69
C GLY A 36 5.14 -4.38 -14.09
N GLU A 37 4.78 -5.32 -13.21
CA GLU A 37 3.73 -6.32 -13.44
C GLU A 37 2.33 -5.69 -13.46
N PHE A 38 2.13 -4.58 -12.74
CA PHE A 38 0.80 -4.00 -12.56
C PHE A 38 0.55 -2.81 -13.50
N ALA A 39 -0.43 -2.97 -14.40
CA ALA A 39 -0.88 -1.88 -15.28
C ALA A 39 -1.88 -0.93 -14.60
N ASN A 40 -2.59 -1.39 -13.57
CA ASN A 40 -3.55 -0.58 -12.81
C ASN A 40 -3.73 -1.12 -11.38
N PHE A 41 -4.51 -0.39 -10.59
CA PHE A 41 -5.01 -0.83 -9.29
C PHE A 41 -6.46 -1.28 -9.39
N SER A 42 -6.80 -2.43 -8.79
CA SER A 42 -8.15 -2.95 -8.71
C SER A 42 -8.39 -3.66 -7.38
N ILE A 43 -9.65 -3.71 -6.95
CA ILE A 43 -10.09 -4.50 -5.79
C ILE A 43 -10.62 -5.82 -6.35
N ALA A 44 -10.00 -6.93 -5.95
CA ALA A 44 -10.49 -8.28 -6.26
C ALA A 44 -11.41 -8.79 -5.13
N TYR A 45 -12.35 -9.67 -5.48
CA TYR A 45 -13.34 -10.27 -4.57
C TYR A 45 -12.80 -11.55 -3.92
#